data_AF-A0A084API6-F1
#
_entry.id   AF-A0A084API6-F1
#
_cell.length_a   1.000
_cell.length_b   1.000
_cell.length_c   1.000
_cell.angle_alpha   90.00
_cell.angle_beta   90.00
_cell.angle_gamma   90.00
#
_symmetry.space_group_name_H-M   'P 1'
#
loop_
_entity.id
_entity.type
_entity.pdbx_description
1 polymer ?
#
loop_
_entity_poly.entity_id
_entity_poly.type
_entity_poly.pdbx_seq_one_letter_code
_entity_poly.pdbx_strand_id
1 'polypeptide(L)'
;MVELNPVTITNDNATPRGHVLKLILVESRDIIRAVKTRLCPQYTISYLAQAATVIAMLDTYSSKSELSKPDFFVALTVVNGRRYLREDLESNYLAGYVTGAPIKIEKLRSLLVSLDDSKDIIVSALEKAAKDAKRRLDMWIYDQSQLATGFRIHSFKGAMSSENPELFKKTAVPYLSSYGINEV
;
A
#
# COMPACT_ATOMS: atom_id res chain seq x y z
N MET A 1 7.28 22.97 7.55
CA MET A 1 7.86 22.09 8.57
C MET A 1 6.70 21.34 9.22
N VAL A 2 6.48 20.08 8.85
CA VAL A 2 5.48 19.23 9.51
C VAL A 2 6.26 18.48 10.57
N GLU A 3 6.01 18.81 11.82
CA GLU A 3 6.62 18.17 12.97
C GLU A 3 5.89 16.85 13.21
N LEU A 4 6.52 15.73 12.84
CA LEU A 4 6.05 14.40 13.22
C LEU A 4 6.67 14.08 14.59
N ASN A 5 5.95 14.44 15.64
CA ASN A 5 6.35 14.08 17.00
C ASN A 5 6.37 12.53 17.14
N PRO A 6 7.46 11.95 17.69
CA PRO A 6 7.51 10.52 17.93
C PRO A 6 6.39 10.12 18.90
N VAL A 7 5.53 9.20 18.47
CA VAL A 7 4.47 8.67 19.33
C VAL A 7 5.10 7.66 20.29
N THR A 8 5.33 8.10 21.53
CA THR A 8 5.61 7.17 22.63
C THR A 8 4.32 6.40 22.93
N ILE A 9 4.27 5.12 22.57
CA ILE A 9 3.15 4.24 22.95
C ILE A 9 3.31 3.99 24.45
N THR A 10 2.62 4.79 25.24
CA THR A 10 2.52 4.63 26.69
C THR A 10 1.05 4.50 27.04
N ASN A 11 0.70 3.36 27.65
CA ASN A 11 -0.59 2.99 28.24
C ASN A 11 -1.68 2.46 27.30
N ASP A 12 -2.47 1.54 27.87
CA ASP A 12 -3.55 0.70 27.32
C ASP A 12 -4.73 1.44 26.66
N ASN A 13 -4.57 2.73 26.35
CA ASN A 13 -5.54 3.61 25.72
C ASN A 13 -5.07 4.08 24.34
N ALA A 14 -4.49 3.19 23.52
CA ALA A 14 -4.02 3.51 22.17
C ALA A 14 -5.20 3.96 21.27
N THR A 15 -5.54 5.25 21.32
CA THR A 15 -6.54 5.84 20.44
C THR A 15 -5.93 5.96 19.04
N PRO A 16 -6.45 5.27 18.02
CA PRO A 16 -5.89 5.33 16.67
C PRO A 16 -5.93 6.77 16.16
N ARG A 17 -4.75 7.31 15.81
CA ARG A 17 -4.64 8.63 15.19
C ARG A 17 -4.55 8.48 13.68
N GLY A 18 -5.48 9.11 12.97
CA GLY A 18 -5.47 9.19 11.51
C GLY A 18 -5.10 10.61 11.07
N HIS A 19 -4.15 10.72 10.13
CA HIS A 19 -3.85 11.98 9.46
C HIS A 19 -4.29 11.89 8.00
N VAL A 20 -5.01 12.91 7.52
CA VAL A 20 -5.47 12.98 6.13
C VAL A 20 -4.69 14.07 5.41
N LEU A 21 -3.79 13.66 4.51
CA LEU A 21 -3.16 14.57 3.56
C LEU A 21 -4.07 14.73 2.34
N LYS A 22 -4.49 15.97 2.04
CA LYS A 22 -5.27 16.30 0.84
C LYS A 22 -4.38 17.03 -0.16
N LEU A 23 -4.17 16.41 -1.31
CA LEU A 23 -3.54 17.06 -2.46
C LEU A 23 -4.62 17.74 -3.29
N ILE A 24 -4.37 18.98 -3.74
CA ILE A 24 -5.28 19.62 -4.69
C ILE A 24 -5.12 19.02 -6.09
N LEU A 25 -6.07 19.31 -6.98
CA LEU A 25 -6.10 18.76 -8.33
C LEU A 25 -4.81 19.07 -9.12
N VAL A 26 -4.29 20.29 -8.97
CA VAL A 26 -3.07 20.74 -9.66
C VAL A 26 -1.87 19.92 -9.19
N GLU A 27 -1.65 19.83 -7.87
CA GLU A 27 -0.56 19.03 -7.27
C GLU A 27 -0.63 17.55 -7.70
N SER A 28 -1.84 16.98 -7.69
CA SER A 28 -2.05 15.59 -8.09
C SER A 28 -1.66 15.36 -9.57
N ARG A 29 -2.02 16.29 -10.45
CA ARG A 29 -1.66 16.23 -11.88
C ARG A 29 -0.15 16.36 -12.08
N ASP A 30 0.49 17.25 -11.35
CA ASP A 30 1.93 17.49 -11.46
C ASP A 30 2.73 16.28 -10.94
N ILE A 31 2.31 15.66 -9.85
CA ILE A 31 2.92 14.41 -9.35
C ILE A 31 2.75 13.30 -10.38
N ILE A 32 1.55 13.09 -10.93
CA ILE A 32 1.31 12.06 -11.95
C ILE A 32 2.20 12.30 -13.18
N ARG A 33 2.28 13.55 -13.66
CA ARG A 33 3.14 13.90 -14.79
C ARG A 33 4.61 13.60 -14.47
N ALA A 34 5.09 14.05 -13.31
CA ALA A 34 6.48 13.82 -12.89
C ALA A 34 6.83 12.34 -12.80
N VAL A 35 5.96 11.51 -12.23
CA VAL A 35 6.14 10.05 -12.14
C VAL A 35 6.25 9.45 -13.54
N LYS A 36 5.31 9.78 -14.43
CA LYS A 36 5.29 9.24 -15.80
C LYS A 36 6.49 9.68 -16.63
N THR A 37 6.92 10.92 -16.50
CA THR A 37 8.07 11.47 -17.25
C THR A 37 9.40 10.93 -16.75
N ARG A 38 9.61 10.82 -15.42
CA ARG A 38 10.90 10.35 -14.88
C ARG A 38 11.06 8.84 -14.91
N LEU A 39 10.02 8.09 -14.56
CA LEU A 39 10.10 6.64 -14.46
C LEU A 39 9.74 5.98 -15.79
N CYS A 40 8.47 6.12 -16.20
CA CYS A 40 7.88 5.81 -17.51
C CYS A 40 6.34 5.72 -17.39
N PRO A 41 5.59 5.68 -18.52
CA PRO A 41 4.12 5.75 -18.50
C PRO A 41 3.40 4.67 -17.70
N GLN A 42 4.01 3.49 -17.51
CA GLN A 42 3.44 2.38 -16.74
C GLN A 42 3.55 2.54 -15.22
N TYR A 43 4.22 3.59 -14.73
CA TYR A 43 4.27 3.90 -13.30
C TYR A 43 3.07 4.78 -12.89
N THR A 44 2.54 4.50 -11.70
CA THR A 44 1.42 5.23 -11.10
C THR A 44 1.85 5.87 -9.79
N ILE A 45 1.02 6.79 -9.28
CA ILE A 45 1.21 7.43 -7.98
C ILE A 45 1.27 6.41 -6.83
N SER A 46 0.64 5.25 -6.97
CA SER A 46 0.63 4.22 -5.92
C SER A 46 2.03 3.66 -5.64
N TYR A 47 2.86 3.45 -6.67
CA TYR A 47 4.24 3.00 -6.47
C TYR A 47 5.09 4.07 -5.79
N LEU A 48 4.89 5.34 -6.17
CA LEU A 48 5.55 6.46 -5.52
C LEU A 48 5.11 6.60 -4.06
N ALA A 49 3.83 6.45 -3.75
CA ALA A 49 3.31 6.54 -2.39
C ALA A 49 3.89 5.44 -1.49
N GLN A 50 3.99 4.21 -1.99
CA GLN A 50 4.67 3.12 -1.27
C GLN A 50 6.16 3.43 -1.05
N ALA A 51 6.86 3.90 -2.08
CA ALA A 51 8.26 4.31 -1.97
C ALA A 51 8.47 5.42 -0.93
N ALA A 52 7.64 6.47 -0.98
CA ALA A 52 7.69 7.59 -0.06
C ALA A 52 7.39 7.16 1.38
N THR A 53 6.44 6.24 1.58
CA THR A 53 6.14 5.67 2.90
C THR A 53 7.35 4.97 3.49
N VAL A 54 8.04 4.12 2.70
CA VAL A 54 9.23 3.42 3.17
C VAL A 54 10.36 4.38 3.50
N ILE A 55 10.61 5.39 2.66
CA ILE A 55 11.65 6.39 2.93
C ILE A 55 11.33 7.20 4.19
N ALA A 56 10.09 7.68 4.35
CA ALA A 56 9.68 8.43 5.53
C ALA A 56 9.79 7.59 6.81
N MET A 57 9.42 6.30 6.75
CA MET A 57 9.64 5.38 7.86
C MET A 57 11.13 5.21 8.17
N LEU A 58 11.98 5.03 7.16
CA LEU A 58 13.42 4.92 7.37
C LEU A 58 14.00 6.19 8.01
N ASP A 59 13.59 7.38 7.56
CA ASP A 59 14.03 8.66 8.15
C ASP A 59 13.59 8.79 9.62
N THR A 60 12.35 8.37 9.94
CA THR A 60 11.80 8.45 11.30
C THR A 60 12.43 7.43 12.26
N TYR A 61 12.65 6.19 11.79
CA TYR A 61 13.06 5.07 12.65
C TYR A 61 14.58 4.86 12.73
N SER A 62 15.38 5.50 11.88
CA SER A 62 16.81 5.19 11.83
C SER A 62 17.63 6.07 12.77
N SER A 63 18.02 5.53 13.92
CA SER A 63 19.45 5.61 14.21
C SER A 63 20.14 4.67 13.22
N LYS A 64 21.09 5.16 12.39
CA LYS A 64 21.75 4.32 11.36
C LYS A 64 22.35 3.01 11.93
N SER A 65 22.59 2.98 13.24
CA SER A 65 23.03 1.83 14.03
C SER A 65 22.00 0.70 14.19
N GLU A 66 20.70 1.00 14.14
CA GLU A 66 19.65 0.02 14.48
C GLU A 66 19.18 -0.86 13.32
N LEU A 67 19.59 -0.55 12.08
CA LEU A 67 19.43 -1.45 10.94
C LEU A 67 20.41 -2.63 11.01
N SER A 68 20.35 -3.35 12.13
CA SER A 68 20.86 -4.71 12.28
C SER A 68 20.18 -5.58 11.22
N LYS A 69 20.97 -6.40 10.50
CA LYS A 69 20.44 -7.26 9.42
C LYS A 69 19.24 -8.06 9.97
N PRO A 70 18.08 -8.07 9.30
CA PRO A 70 17.89 -8.06 7.85
C PRO A 70 17.79 -6.69 7.14
N ASP A 71 18.39 -6.59 5.94
CA ASP A 71 18.39 -5.40 5.06
C ASP A 71 17.15 -5.36 4.15
N PHE A 72 15.98 -5.64 4.70
CA PHE A 72 14.73 -5.61 3.95
C PHE A 72 13.55 -5.19 4.83
N PHE A 73 12.56 -4.56 4.21
CA PHE A 73 11.27 -4.21 4.81
C PHE A 73 10.18 -4.96 4.05
N VAL A 74 9.21 -5.50 4.78
CA VAL A 74 8.01 -6.10 4.20
C VAL A 74 6.82 -5.25 4.62
N ALA A 75 6.14 -4.65 3.64
CA ALA A 75 4.84 -4.02 3.83
C ALA A 75 3.75 -4.89 3.22
N LEU A 76 2.68 -5.12 3.96
CA LEU A 76 1.45 -5.65 3.40
C LEU A 76 0.70 -4.52 2.70
N THR A 77 0.44 -4.68 1.40
CA THR A 77 -0.54 -3.86 0.68
C THR A 77 -1.64 -4.76 0.14
N VAL A 78 -2.66 -4.14 -0.43
CA VAL A 78 -3.71 -4.83 -1.16
C VAL A 78 -3.75 -4.38 -2.62
N VAL A 79 -4.18 -5.27 -3.50
CA VAL A 79 -4.46 -4.98 -4.92
C VAL A 79 -5.91 -5.32 -5.26
N ASN A 80 -6.45 -4.69 -6.30
CA ASN A 80 -7.79 -4.98 -6.79
C ASN A 80 -7.87 -6.44 -7.27
N GLY A 81 -8.69 -7.24 -6.59
CA GLY A 81 -8.86 -8.67 -6.83
C GLY A 81 -9.88 -9.01 -7.90
N ARG A 82 -10.50 -8.03 -8.59
CA ARG A 82 -11.57 -8.29 -9.56
C ARG A 82 -11.17 -9.23 -10.70
N ARG A 83 -9.91 -9.22 -11.13
CA ARG A 83 -9.38 -10.16 -12.13
C ARG A 83 -9.46 -11.65 -11.71
N TYR A 84 -9.76 -11.90 -10.44
CA TYR A 84 -9.95 -13.23 -9.88
C TYR A 84 -11.43 -13.59 -9.76
N LEU A 85 -12.36 -12.73 -10.14
CA LEU A 85 -13.78 -13.03 -10.07
C LEU A 85 -14.17 -13.94 -11.25
N ARG A 86 -15.15 -14.84 -11.06
CA ARG A 86 -15.81 -15.50 -12.20
C ARG A 86 -16.51 -14.47 -13.09
N GLU A 87 -16.44 -14.70 -14.40
CA GLU A 87 -17.02 -13.83 -15.42
C GLU A 87 -18.52 -13.55 -15.19
N ASP A 88 -19.30 -14.55 -14.74
CA ASP A 88 -20.75 -14.39 -14.49
C ASP A 88 -21.08 -13.45 -13.32
N LEU A 89 -20.09 -13.14 -12.47
CA LEU A 89 -20.25 -12.25 -11.32
C LEU A 89 -19.71 -10.83 -11.59
N GLU A 90 -19.01 -10.60 -12.71
CA GLU A 90 -18.36 -9.31 -13.01
C GLU A 90 -19.33 -8.13 -13.15
N SER A 91 -20.57 -8.40 -13.55
CA SER A 91 -21.61 -7.39 -13.72
C SER A 91 -22.21 -6.92 -12.39
N ASN A 92 -21.99 -7.65 -11.30
CA ASN A 92 -22.52 -7.31 -9.98
C ASN A 92 -21.61 -6.30 -9.26
N TYR A 93 -22.23 -5.32 -8.59
CA TYR A 93 -21.48 -4.51 -7.62
C TYR A 93 -21.21 -5.36 -6.39
N LEU A 94 -19.95 -5.73 -6.20
CA LEU A 94 -19.49 -6.53 -5.09
C LEU A 94 -18.36 -5.75 -4.39
N ALA A 95 -18.55 -5.42 -3.11
CA ALA A 95 -17.57 -4.65 -2.33
C ALA A 95 -16.42 -5.54 -1.82
N GLY A 96 -15.26 -4.94 -1.51
CA GLY A 96 -14.19 -5.64 -0.79
C GLY A 96 -13.35 -6.65 -1.58
N TYR A 97 -13.28 -6.55 -2.90
CA TYR A 97 -12.45 -7.42 -3.76
C TYR A 97 -11.00 -6.98 -3.73
N VAL A 98 -10.31 -7.36 -2.67
CA VAL A 98 -8.90 -7.09 -2.47
C VAL A 98 -8.12 -8.38 -2.24
N THR A 99 -6.96 -8.49 -2.87
CA THR A 99 -5.99 -9.57 -2.62
C THR A 99 -4.78 -8.96 -1.94
N GLY A 100 -4.28 -9.61 -0.90
CA GLY A 100 -3.04 -9.20 -0.24
C GLY A 100 -1.84 -9.33 -1.20
N ALA A 101 -0.97 -8.32 -1.20
CA ALA A 101 0.24 -8.29 -2.00
C ALA A 101 1.42 -7.81 -1.13
N PRO A 102 2.12 -8.71 -0.42
CA PRO A 102 3.29 -8.36 0.37
C PRO A 102 4.43 -7.76 -0.48
N ILE A 103 4.80 -6.51 -0.24
CA ILE A 103 5.93 -5.86 -0.92
C ILE A 103 7.16 -5.99 -0.05
N LYS A 104 8.14 -6.75 -0.54
CA LYS A 104 9.48 -6.81 0.03
C LYS A 104 10.40 -5.81 -0.67
N ILE A 105 10.77 -4.74 0.04
CA ILE A 105 11.82 -3.81 -0.38
C ILE A 105 13.14 -4.28 0.20
N GLU A 106 14.11 -4.55 -0.66
CA GLU A 106 15.44 -5.04 -0.29
C GLU A 106 16.46 -3.91 -0.33
N LYS A 107 17.61 -4.12 0.33
CA LYS A 107 18.71 -3.14 0.37
C LYS A 107 18.25 -1.80 0.97
N LEU A 108 17.52 -1.84 2.09
CA LEU A 108 17.06 -0.66 2.82
C LEU A 108 18.17 0.34 3.10
N ARG A 109 19.39 -0.14 3.40
CA ARG A 109 20.55 0.74 3.58
C ARG A 109 20.83 1.63 2.39
N SER A 110 20.50 1.20 1.18
CA SER A 110 20.67 1.99 -0.03
C SER A 110 19.53 3.00 -0.28
N LEU A 111 18.52 3.01 0.58
CA LEU A 111 17.39 3.94 0.61
C LEU A 111 17.43 4.83 1.87
N LEU A 112 18.45 4.69 2.72
CA LEU A 112 18.69 5.58 3.85
C LEU A 112 19.08 6.97 3.34
N VAL A 113 18.08 7.84 3.28
CA VAL A 113 18.22 9.27 3.00
C VAL A 113 17.48 10.03 4.09
N SER A 114 18.01 11.19 4.46
CA SER A 114 17.28 12.11 5.33
C SER A 114 16.32 12.96 4.50
N LEU A 115 15.20 13.38 5.09
CA LEU A 115 14.33 14.38 4.46
C LEU A 115 15.02 15.76 4.32
N ASP A 116 16.13 15.98 5.03
CA ASP A 116 16.99 17.16 4.91
C ASP A 116 18.09 17.02 3.83
N ASP A 117 18.25 15.84 3.21
CA ASP A 117 19.18 15.65 2.11
C ASP A 117 18.76 16.47 0.88
N SER A 118 19.71 16.68 -0.05
CA SER A 118 19.41 17.38 -1.29
C SER A 118 18.27 16.69 -2.06
N LYS A 119 17.44 17.50 -2.73
CA LYS A 119 16.31 17.03 -3.53
C LYS A 119 16.69 15.91 -4.49
N ASP A 120 17.86 15.98 -5.12
CA ASP A 120 18.30 14.98 -6.10
C ASP A 120 18.58 13.62 -5.45
N ILE A 121 19.12 13.61 -4.23
CA ILE A 121 19.33 12.38 -3.44
C ILE A 121 17.99 11.74 -3.09
N ILE A 122 17.05 12.53 -2.58
CA ILE A 122 15.71 12.07 -2.22
C ILE A 122 14.97 11.53 -3.45
N VAL A 123 15.02 12.24 -4.57
CA VAL A 123 14.40 11.82 -5.83
C VAL A 123 15.02 10.51 -6.33
N SER A 124 16.35 10.37 -6.28
CA SER A 124 17.02 9.13 -6.69
C SER A 124 16.60 7.93 -5.82
N ALA A 125 16.50 8.12 -4.51
CA ALA A 125 16.02 7.08 -3.59
C ALA A 125 14.54 6.71 -3.87
N LEU A 126 13.68 7.71 -4.09
CA LEU A 126 12.27 7.49 -4.45
C LEU A 126 12.14 6.72 -5.76
N GLU A 127 12.92 7.06 -6.79
CA GLU A 127 12.89 6.37 -8.07
C GLU A 127 13.29 4.90 -7.93
N LYS A 128 14.34 4.63 -7.15
CA LYS A 128 14.81 3.27 -6.89
C LYS A 128 13.75 2.46 -6.14
N ALA A 129 13.22 3.01 -5.05
CA ALA A 129 12.19 2.36 -4.26
C ALA A 129 10.88 2.14 -5.05
N ALA A 130 10.50 3.08 -5.93
CA ALA A 130 9.31 2.94 -6.77
C ALA A 130 9.46 1.81 -7.81
N LYS A 131 10.66 1.66 -8.41
CA LYS A 131 10.98 0.54 -9.31
C LYS A 131 10.85 -0.81 -8.59
N ASP A 132 11.35 -0.90 -7.35
CA ASP A 132 11.22 -2.09 -6.53
C ASP A 132 9.76 -2.38 -6.14
N ALA A 133 9.01 -1.36 -5.70
CA ALA A 133 7.60 -1.48 -5.37
C ALA A 133 6.78 -1.99 -6.57
N LYS A 134 6.98 -1.41 -7.76
CA LYS A 134 6.32 -1.87 -8.98
C LYS A 134 6.65 -3.32 -9.30
N ARG A 135 7.94 -3.69 -9.31
CA ARG A 135 8.37 -5.06 -9.61
C ARG A 135 7.71 -6.08 -8.68
N ARG A 136 7.61 -5.77 -7.39
CA ARG A 136 6.93 -6.64 -6.41
C ARG A 136 5.42 -6.69 -6.60
N LEU A 137 4.79 -5.55 -6.88
CA LEU A 137 3.34 -5.52 -7.12
C LEU A 137 2.98 -6.28 -8.40
N ASP A 138 3.74 -6.08 -9.48
CA ASP A 138 3.59 -6.80 -10.74
C ASP A 138 3.72 -8.30 -10.52
N MET A 139 4.69 -8.75 -9.71
CA MET A 139 4.84 -10.16 -9.36
C MET A 139 3.53 -10.70 -8.76
N TRP A 140 2.93 -10.04 -7.77
CA TRP A 140 1.67 -10.50 -7.18
C TRP A 140 0.48 -10.42 -8.13
N ILE A 141 0.44 -9.40 -8.97
CA ILE A 141 -0.62 -9.26 -9.97
C ILE A 141 -0.49 -10.39 -10.98
N TYR A 142 0.68 -10.64 -11.55
CA TYR A 142 0.87 -11.59 -12.65
C TYR A 142 1.17 -13.03 -12.21
N ASP A 143 1.38 -13.30 -10.92
CA ASP A 143 1.58 -14.64 -10.39
C ASP A 143 0.31 -15.50 -10.57
N GLN A 144 0.47 -16.61 -11.28
CA GLN A 144 -0.60 -17.57 -11.55
C GLN A 144 -1.05 -18.34 -10.29
N SER A 145 -0.18 -18.48 -9.28
CA SER A 145 -0.56 -19.12 -8.01
C SER A 145 -1.64 -18.32 -7.27
N GLN A 146 -1.61 -16.99 -7.39
CA GLN A 146 -2.63 -16.09 -6.87
C GLN A 146 -3.96 -16.22 -7.62
N LEU A 147 -3.93 -16.60 -8.90
CA LEU A 147 -5.16 -16.80 -9.67
C LEU A 147 -5.99 -17.94 -9.07
N ALA A 148 -5.41 -19.11 -8.78
CA ALA A 148 -6.19 -20.24 -8.26
C ALA A 148 -6.82 -19.96 -6.88
N THR A 149 -6.04 -19.39 -5.96
CA THR A 149 -6.50 -19.09 -4.60
C THR A 149 -7.46 -17.89 -4.60
N GLY A 150 -7.07 -16.82 -5.29
CA GLY A 150 -7.88 -15.63 -5.47
C GLY A 150 -9.22 -15.98 -6.12
N PHE A 151 -9.22 -16.84 -7.15
CA PHE A 151 -10.43 -17.22 -7.85
C PHE A 151 -11.44 -17.91 -6.95
N ARG A 152 -10.98 -18.88 -6.14
CA ARG A 152 -11.85 -19.55 -5.18
C ARG A 152 -12.43 -18.58 -4.15
N ILE A 153 -11.57 -17.76 -3.51
CA ILE A 153 -12.00 -16.85 -2.44
C ILE A 153 -12.95 -15.79 -2.98
N HIS A 154 -12.59 -15.13 -4.08
CA HIS A 154 -13.36 -14.03 -4.65
C HIS A 154 -14.67 -14.51 -5.28
N SER A 155 -14.67 -15.68 -5.93
CA SER A 155 -15.91 -16.27 -6.44
C SER A 155 -16.86 -16.68 -5.31
N PHE A 156 -16.34 -17.27 -4.23
CA PHE A 156 -17.16 -17.60 -3.05
C PHE A 156 -17.77 -16.34 -2.43
N LYS A 157 -16.96 -15.30 -2.19
CA LYS A 157 -17.46 -14.00 -1.69
C LYS A 157 -18.50 -13.40 -2.62
N GLY A 158 -18.34 -13.58 -3.94
CA GLY A 158 -19.22 -13.01 -4.96
C GLY A 158 -20.56 -13.71 -5.02
N ALA A 159 -20.55 -15.04 -4.96
CA ALA A 159 -21.78 -15.82 -4.83
C ALA A 159 -22.57 -15.40 -3.59
N MET A 160 -21.93 -15.38 -2.42
CA MET A 160 -22.57 -14.97 -1.15
C MET A 160 -23.18 -13.56 -1.20
N SER A 161 -22.45 -12.62 -1.79
CA SER A 161 -22.89 -11.22 -1.92
C SER A 161 -23.97 -11.05 -3.00
N SER A 162 -23.98 -11.89 -4.04
CA SER A 162 -25.03 -11.88 -5.07
C SER A 162 -26.35 -12.44 -4.57
N GLU A 163 -26.31 -13.40 -3.64
CA GLU A 163 -27.49 -13.93 -2.96
C GLU A 163 -28.08 -12.93 -1.94
N ASN A 164 -27.24 -12.00 -1.45
CA ASN A 164 -27.61 -10.98 -0.47
C ASN A 164 -27.20 -9.59 -0.98
N PRO A 165 -27.85 -9.09 -2.06
CA PRO A 165 -27.42 -7.85 -2.70
C PRO A 165 -27.36 -6.70 -1.69
N GLU A 166 -26.19 -6.06 -1.59
CA GLU A 166 -25.96 -5.00 -0.62
C GLU A 166 -27.05 -3.92 -0.71
N LEU A 167 -27.75 -3.69 0.39
CA LEU A 167 -28.80 -2.67 0.51
C LEU A 167 -28.28 -1.26 0.17
N PHE A 168 -26.98 -1.03 0.32
CA PHE A 168 -26.36 0.27 0.19
C PHE A 168 -25.63 0.43 -1.14
N LYS A 169 -26.37 0.83 -2.19
CA LYS A 169 -25.77 1.23 -3.47
C LYS A 169 -24.78 2.39 -3.26
N LYS A 170 -23.50 2.15 -3.57
CA LYS A 170 -22.40 3.15 -3.65
C LYS A 170 -21.81 3.64 -2.32
N THR A 171 -22.03 2.97 -1.20
CA THR A 171 -21.39 3.37 0.07
C THR A 171 -20.15 2.51 0.33
N ALA A 172 -19.05 3.12 0.75
CA ALA A 172 -17.89 2.37 1.19
C ALA A 172 -18.28 1.53 2.41
N VAL A 173 -18.19 0.20 2.31
CA VAL A 173 -18.45 -0.69 3.44
C VAL A 173 -17.31 -0.50 4.44
N PRO A 174 -17.59 -0.15 5.71
CA PRO A 174 -16.54 -0.08 6.72
C PRO A 174 -15.90 -1.45 6.89
N TYR A 175 -14.58 -1.51 6.70
CA TYR A 175 -13.79 -2.72 6.95
C TYR A 175 -13.38 -2.74 8.42
N LEU A 176 -14.03 -3.58 9.21
CA LEU A 176 -13.60 -3.92 10.57
C LEU A 176 -12.80 -5.21 10.53
N SER A 177 -11.50 -5.14 10.83
CA SER A 177 -10.70 -6.32 11.12
C SER A 177 -10.43 -6.40 12.63
N SER A 178 -10.70 -7.55 13.22
CA SER A 178 -10.24 -7.92 14.56
C SER A 178 -9.26 -9.08 14.44
N TYR A 179 -8.25 -9.13 15.31
CA TYR A 179 -7.36 -10.28 15.44
C TYR A 179 -7.99 -11.45 16.22
N GLY A 180 -9.25 -11.33 16.62
CA GLY A 180 -9.99 -12.38 17.34
C GLY A 180 -9.58 -12.58 18.79
N ILE A 181 -8.53 -11.89 19.24
CA ILE A 181 -8.11 -11.83 20.64
C ILE A 181 -8.91 -10.70 21.29
N ASN A 182 -10.06 -11.05 21.85
CA ASN A 182 -10.79 -10.20 22.77
C ASN A 182 -10.40 -10.65 24.18
N GLU A 183 -9.21 -10.28 24.66
CA GLU A 183 -8.84 -10.56 26.04
C GLU A 183 -9.53 -9.54 26.96
N VAL A 184 -10.26 -10.08 27.93
CA VAL A 184 -10.77 -9.44 29.15
C VAL A 184 -10.18 -10.21 30.32
#